data_AF-A0AA35PS54-F1
#
_entry.id   AF-A0AA35PS54-F1
#
_cell.length_a   1.000
_cell.length_b   1.000
_cell.length_c   1.000
_cell.angle_alpha   90.00
_cell.angle_beta   90.00
_cell.angle_gamma   90.00
#
_symmetry.space_group_name_H-M   'P 1'
#
loop_
_entity.id
_entity.type
_entity.pdbx_description
1 polymer ?
#
loop_
_entity_poly.entity_id
_entity_poly.type
_entity_poly.pdbx_seq_one_letter_code
_entity_poly.pdbx_strand_id
1 'polypeptide(L)'
;MAAAMSTAAGRCADLQIQFTEAVSTVADQKELIAKLEHDLSTIQSMSAMRRPDAEGAAIQNLENIPEPIKEATALFYGYPPSASTPIPEGQMDSLLSIISSQRERFRARNHELEAENRMMQHTMQALQSELDNLRADNIKLYEKIKFLQSYPGRGSGSDDTELRYSTQYEERLDPFASFSRKERQRKYLSLSPWDKATLSMGRFILSNKTARTIAFFYTLFLHCLVFLVLYKTAWSESVGRDCAAFCAKKYADHLHKFHENGENGDMWQ
;
A
#
# COMPACT_ATOMS: atom_id res chain seq x y z
N MET A 1 50.73 66.38 -22.04
CA MET A 1 50.19 65.78 -23.28
C MET A 1 50.68 64.34 -23.48
N ALA A 2 51.98 64.04 -23.41
CA ALA A 2 52.53 62.68 -23.57
C ALA A 2 52.01 61.63 -22.57
N ALA A 3 51.91 61.97 -21.28
CA ALA A 3 51.40 61.05 -20.26
C ALA A 3 49.93 60.63 -20.48
N ALA A 4 49.07 61.57 -20.90
CA ALA A 4 47.67 61.29 -21.21
C ALA A 4 47.52 60.38 -22.44
N MET A 5 48.40 60.52 -23.43
CA MET A 5 48.40 59.69 -24.64
C MET A 5 48.88 58.26 -24.36
N SER A 6 49.85 58.09 -23.45
CA SER A 6 50.28 56.77 -22.97
C SER A 6 49.19 56.06 -22.17
N THR A 7 48.45 56.76 -21.31
CA THR A 7 47.33 56.17 -20.56
C THR A 7 46.16 55.81 -21.48
N ALA A 8 45.88 56.63 -22.49
CA ALA A 8 44.86 56.32 -23.50
C ALA A 8 45.23 55.10 -24.34
N ALA A 9 46.50 54.96 -24.73
CA ALA A 9 47.00 53.79 -25.46
C ALA A 9 46.92 52.50 -24.62
N GLY A 10 47.28 52.57 -23.33
CA GLY A 10 47.13 51.44 -22.40
C GLY A 10 45.68 50.99 -22.25
N ARG A 11 44.75 51.92 -22.05
CA ARG A 11 43.31 51.61 -21.98
C ARG A 11 42.78 51.01 -23.29
N CYS A 12 43.28 51.45 -24.43
CA CYS A 12 42.89 50.90 -25.73
C CYS A 12 43.37 49.45 -25.89
N ALA A 13 44.59 49.14 -25.42
CA ALA A 13 45.11 47.77 -25.39
C ALA A 13 44.33 46.87 -24.42
N ASP A 14 43.98 47.36 -23.23
CA ASP A 14 43.16 46.61 -22.26
C ASP A 14 41.75 46.34 -22.81
N LEU A 15 41.14 47.32 -23.48
CA LEU A 15 39.85 47.16 -24.17
C LEU A 15 39.94 46.14 -25.31
N GLN A 16 41.04 46.14 -26.07
CA GLN A 16 41.28 45.16 -27.13
C GLN A 16 41.35 43.73 -26.56
N ILE A 17 42.05 43.55 -25.43
CA ILE A 17 42.17 42.26 -24.75
C ILE A 17 40.81 41.78 -24.25
N GLN A 18 40.05 42.63 -23.56
CA GLN A 18 38.70 42.29 -23.10
C GLN A 18 37.75 41.97 -24.26
N PHE A 19 37.87 42.68 -25.38
CA PHE A 19 37.08 42.37 -26.57
C PHE A 19 37.45 41.00 -27.15
N THR A 20 38.73 40.65 -27.24
CA THR A 20 39.15 39.32 -27.72
C THR A 20 38.72 38.19 -26.78
N GLU A 21 38.76 38.41 -25.47
CA GLU A 21 38.28 37.46 -24.47
C GLU A 21 36.76 37.28 -24.57
N ALA A 22 36.00 38.37 -24.69
CA ALA A 22 34.56 38.32 -24.92
C ALA A 22 34.20 37.58 -26.21
N VAL A 23 34.95 37.80 -27.30
CA VAL A 23 34.74 37.07 -28.57
C VAL A 23 35.01 35.57 -28.42
N SER A 24 36.07 35.19 -27.68
CA SER A 24 36.37 33.78 -27.40
C SER A 24 35.25 33.11 -26.62
N THR A 25 34.78 33.74 -25.54
CA THR A 25 33.69 33.17 -24.71
C THR A 25 32.38 33.02 -25.48
N VAL A 26 32.07 33.95 -26.41
CA VAL A 26 30.90 33.84 -27.29
C VAL A 26 31.05 32.68 -28.29
N ALA A 27 32.27 32.41 -28.79
CA ALA A 27 32.51 31.26 -29.65
C ALA A 27 32.29 29.94 -28.91
N ASP A 28 32.84 29.82 -27.69
CA ASP A 28 32.66 28.64 -26.82
C ASP A 28 31.18 28.41 -26.48
N GLN A 29 30.44 29.48 -26.20
CA GLN A 29 28.99 29.41 -25.96
C GLN A 29 28.22 28.92 -27.18
N LYS A 30 28.57 29.35 -28.39
CA LYS A 30 27.92 28.89 -29.63
C LYS A 30 28.17 27.42 -29.90
N GLU A 31 29.39 26.94 -29.63
CA GLU A 31 29.71 25.51 -29.76
C GLU A 31 28.91 24.67 -28.77
N LEU A 32 28.81 25.13 -27.51
CA LEU A 32 28.01 24.45 -26.49
C LEU A 32 26.52 24.39 -26.86
N ILE A 33 25.96 25.48 -27.39
CA ILE A 33 24.57 25.52 -27.86
C ILE A 33 24.36 24.54 -29.01
N ALA A 34 25.24 24.55 -30.02
CA ALA A 34 25.15 23.62 -31.16
C ALA A 34 25.21 22.16 -30.70
N LYS A 35 26.05 21.86 -29.70
CA LYS A 35 26.15 20.54 -29.10
C LYS A 35 24.87 20.15 -28.35
N LEU A 36 24.31 21.06 -27.54
CA LEU A 36 23.05 20.83 -26.83
C LEU A 36 21.88 20.63 -27.79
N GLU A 37 21.80 21.39 -28.88
CA GLU A 37 20.78 21.22 -29.92
C GLU A 37 20.93 19.85 -30.62
N HIS A 38 22.15 19.43 -30.92
CA HIS A 38 22.42 18.11 -31.46
C HIS A 38 22.01 16.99 -30.48
N ASP A 39 22.36 17.13 -29.21
CA ASP A 39 22.02 16.16 -28.16
C ASP A 39 20.51 16.08 -27.94
N LEU A 40 19.81 17.22 -27.92
CA LEU A 40 18.35 17.29 -27.83
C LEU A 40 17.68 16.65 -29.05
N SER A 41 18.17 16.90 -30.27
CA SER A 41 17.66 16.27 -31.49
C SER A 41 17.83 14.74 -31.46
N THR A 42 18.93 14.28 -30.87
CA THR A 42 19.23 12.85 -30.68
C THR A 42 18.33 12.24 -29.61
N ILE A 43 18.01 12.96 -28.54
CA ILE A 43 17.06 12.52 -27.51
C ILE A 43 15.64 12.50 -28.08
N GLN A 44 15.26 13.48 -28.90
CA GLN A 44 13.92 13.58 -29.49
C GLN A 44 13.66 12.49 -30.55
N SER A 45 14.66 12.16 -31.36
CA SER A 45 14.58 11.01 -32.27
C SER A 45 14.49 9.68 -31.50
N MET A 46 15.21 9.55 -30.37
CA MET A 46 15.11 8.37 -29.51
C MET A 46 13.80 8.29 -28.72
N SER A 47 13.20 9.41 -28.33
CA SER A 47 11.92 9.45 -27.62
C SER A 47 10.74 9.22 -28.59
N ALA A 48 10.83 9.69 -29.83
CA ALA A 48 9.86 9.38 -30.88
C ALA A 48 9.80 7.88 -31.21
N MET A 49 10.89 7.13 -30.96
CA MET A 49 10.94 5.67 -31.14
C MET A 49 10.42 4.88 -29.92
N ARG A 50 10.05 5.53 -28.81
CA ARG A 50 9.80 4.84 -27.55
C ARG A 50 8.50 5.25 -26.86
N ARG A 51 7.38 4.82 -27.43
CA ARG A 51 6.17 4.46 -26.67
C ARG A 51 5.20 3.59 -27.49
N PRO A 52 5.27 2.25 -27.44
CA PRO A 52 4.06 1.47 -27.41
C PRO A 52 3.47 1.65 -26.01
N ASP A 53 2.28 2.24 -25.91
CA ASP A 53 1.58 2.34 -24.64
C ASP A 53 1.45 0.94 -24.03
N ALA A 54 1.78 0.85 -22.73
CA ALA A 54 1.68 -0.37 -21.94
C ALA A 54 0.21 -0.65 -21.55
N GLU A 55 -0.69 -0.63 -22.53
CA GLU A 55 -2.05 -1.15 -22.38
C GLU A 55 -2.25 -2.25 -23.43
N GLY A 56 -2.54 -3.45 -22.95
CA GLY A 56 -2.80 -4.64 -23.76
C GLY A 56 -4.09 -4.53 -24.57
N ALA A 57 -4.11 -3.64 -25.56
CA ALA A 57 -5.17 -3.51 -26.55
C ALA A 57 -4.65 -3.89 -27.94
N ALA A 58 -5.53 -4.58 -28.66
CA ALA A 58 -5.29 -5.29 -29.90
C ALA A 58 -4.42 -4.56 -30.95
N ILE A 59 -3.60 -5.37 -31.61
CA ILE A 59 -2.92 -5.12 -32.88
C ILE A 59 -3.91 -4.50 -33.89
N GLN A 60 -3.92 -3.17 -34.03
CA GLN A 60 -4.70 -2.51 -35.08
C GLN A 60 -3.95 -1.41 -35.84
N ASN A 61 -2.67 -1.14 -35.55
CA ASN A 61 -1.89 -0.16 -36.32
C ASN A 61 -0.47 -0.67 -36.61
N LEU A 62 -0.39 -1.66 -37.49
CA LEU A 62 0.87 -2.19 -38.04
C LEU A 62 1.19 -1.55 -39.40
N GLU A 63 0.91 -0.25 -39.54
CA GLU A 63 1.02 0.49 -40.81
C GLU A 63 2.20 1.46 -40.84
N ASN A 64 2.87 1.73 -39.70
CA ASN A 64 4.01 2.65 -39.61
C ASN A 64 5.30 2.04 -39.04
N ILE A 65 5.39 0.72 -38.98
CA ILE A 65 6.62 0.03 -38.59
C ILE A 65 7.41 -0.26 -39.87
N PRO A 66 8.70 0.15 -39.98
CA PRO A 66 9.56 -0.26 -41.09
C PRO A 66 9.53 -1.78 -41.23
N GLU A 67 9.32 -2.27 -42.45
CA GLU A 67 9.15 -3.71 -42.77
C GLU A 67 10.11 -4.67 -42.06
N PRO A 68 11.40 -4.34 -41.80
CA PRO A 68 12.32 -5.24 -41.11
C PRO A 68 11.92 -5.60 -39.67
N ILE A 69 11.28 -4.67 -38.95
CA ILE A 69 10.88 -4.89 -37.54
C ILE A 69 9.58 -5.71 -37.48
N LYS A 70 8.72 -5.56 -38.50
CA LYS A 70 7.51 -6.37 -38.69
C LYS A 70 7.86 -7.83 -38.96
N GLU A 71 8.89 -8.08 -39.77
CA GLU A 71 9.42 -9.42 -40.04
C GLU A 71 10.07 -10.07 -38.80
N ALA A 72 10.90 -9.33 -38.06
CA ALA A 72 11.53 -9.84 -36.85
C ALA A 72 10.49 -10.21 -35.76
N THR A 73 9.40 -9.44 -35.66
CA THR A 73 8.30 -9.73 -34.74
C THR A 73 7.44 -10.90 -35.23
N ALA A 74 7.22 -11.03 -36.54
CA ALA A 74 6.49 -12.16 -37.13
C ALA A 74 7.24 -13.50 -36.99
N LEU A 75 8.58 -13.49 -37.05
CA LEU A 75 9.44 -14.67 -36.79
C LEU A 75 9.32 -15.17 -35.34
N PHE A 76 9.10 -14.28 -34.37
CA PHE A 76 8.88 -14.66 -32.97
C PHE A 76 7.52 -15.33 -32.74
N TYR A 77 6.54 -15.09 -33.61
CA TYR A 77 5.18 -15.65 -33.54
C TYR A 77 4.88 -16.76 -34.57
N GLY A 78 5.88 -17.24 -35.32
CA GLY A 78 5.78 -18.47 -36.11
C GLY A 78 5.06 -18.37 -37.47
N TYR A 79 5.04 -17.21 -38.12
CA TYR A 79 4.58 -17.11 -39.52
C TYR A 79 5.72 -17.45 -40.49
N PRO A 80 5.48 -18.18 -41.61
CA PRO A 80 6.54 -18.51 -42.56
C PRO A 80 7.12 -17.22 -43.18
N PRO A 81 8.45 -17.13 -43.34
CA PRO A 81 9.08 -15.95 -43.91
C PRO A 81 8.71 -15.87 -45.40
N SER A 82 8.05 -14.77 -45.78
CA SER A 82 7.97 -14.40 -47.19
C SER A 82 9.36 -13.99 -47.68
N ALA A 83 9.62 -14.20 -48.96
CA ALA A 83 10.93 -14.15 -49.59
C ALA A 83 11.82 -12.98 -49.15
N SER A 84 13.01 -13.32 -48.67
CA SER A 84 14.09 -12.42 -48.30
C SER A 84 14.51 -11.52 -49.46
N THR A 85 14.24 -10.22 -49.35
CA THR A 85 14.96 -9.19 -50.12
C THR A 85 16.35 -9.05 -49.47
N PRO A 86 17.47 -9.22 -50.18
CA PRO A 86 18.79 -9.08 -49.58
C PRO A 86 18.99 -7.62 -49.16
N ILE A 87 18.99 -7.39 -47.84
CA ILE A 87 19.29 -6.09 -47.24
C ILE A 87 20.76 -5.77 -47.56
N PRO A 88 21.08 -4.61 -48.17
CA PRO A 88 22.46 -4.24 -48.48
C PRO A 88 23.32 -4.23 -47.21
N GLU A 89 24.51 -4.83 -47.25
CA GLU A 89 25.39 -5.04 -46.07
C GLU A 89 25.64 -3.75 -45.25
N GLY A 90 25.76 -2.59 -45.92
CA GLY A 90 25.94 -1.30 -45.23
C GLY A 90 24.74 -0.81 -44.42
N GLN A 91 23.52 -1.27 -44.71
CA GLN A 91 22.32 -0.94 -43.91
C GLN A 91 22.27 -1.79 -42.64
N MET A 92 22.76 -3.03 -42.70
CA MET A 92 22.86 -3.91 -41.53
C MET A 92 23.86 -3.36 -40.51
N ASP A 93 25.03 -2.90 -40.96
CA ASP A 93 26.04 -2.30 -40.08
C ASP A 93 25.53 -1.03 -39.38
N SER A 94 24.74 -0.21 -40.08
CA SER A 94 24.08 0.97 -39.51
C SER A 94 23.06 0.57 -38.43
N LEU A 95 22.23 -0.44 -38.68
CA LEU A 95 21.28 -0.96 -37.69
C LEU A 95 21.98 -1.55 -36.46
N LEU A 96 23.05 -2.32 -36.66
CA LEU A 96 23.84 -2.88 -35.57
C LEU A 96 24.52 -1.78 -34.74
N SER A 97 25.03 -0.73 -35.39
CA SER A 97 25.59 0.45 -34.73
C SER A 97 24.54 1.15 -33.87
N ILE A 98 23.34 1.40 -34.42
CA ILE A 98 22.22 2.00 -33.67
C ILE A 98 21.85 1.13 -32.46
N ILE A 99 21.65 -0.17 -32.65
CA ILE A 99 21.29 -1.09 -31.55
C ILE A 99 22.38 -1.13 -30.48
N SER A 100 23.66 -1.12 -30.88
CA SER A 100 24.78 -1.09 -29.94
C SER A 100 24.79 0.18 -29.10
N SER A 101 24.52 1.34 -29.72
CA SER A 101 24.44 2.63 -29.04
C SER A 101 23.26 2.70 -28.07
N GLN A 102 22.10 2.16 -28.46
CA GLN A 102 20.92 2.09 -27.61
C GLN A 102 21.18 1.20 -26.39
N ARG A 103 21.78 0.02 -26.61
CA ARG A 103 22.19 -0.89 -25.54
C ARG A 103 23.14 -0.21 -24.56
N GLU A 104 24.10 0.56 -25.07
CA GLU A 104 25.06 1.27 -24.21
C GLU A 104 24.38 2.36 -23.36
N ARG A 105 23.48 3.14 -23.96
CA ARG A 105 22.66 4.13 -23.23
C ARG A 105 21.79 3.47 -22.16
N PHE A 106 21.22 2.31 -22.45
CA PHE A 106 20.45 1.55 -21.45
C PHE A 106 21.31 1.03 -20.31
N ARG A 107 22.51 0.52 -20.60
CA ARG A 107 23.45 0.12 -19.56
C ARG A 107 23.85 1.30 -18.69
N ALA A 108 24.18 2.45 -19.29
CA ALA A 108 24.56 3.64 -18.55
C ALA A 108 23.43 4.11 -17.61
N ARG A 109 22.18 4.21 -18.11
CA ARG A 109 21.02 4.57 -17.29
C ARG A 109 20.74 3.54 -16.19
N ASN A 110 20.88 2.24 -16.49
CA ASN A 110 20.67 1.21 -15.49
C ASN A 110 21.73 1.29 -14.39
N HIS A 111 22.98 1.57 -14.75
CA HIS A 111 24.07 1.77 -13.79
C HIS A 111 23.83 3.00 -12.90
N GLU A 112 23.36 4.10 -13.47
CA GLU A 112 22.98 5.31 -12.75
C GLU A 112 21.83 5.05 -11.77
N LEU A 113 20.76 4.37 -12.22
CA LEU A 113 19.63 3.99 -11.36
C LEU A 113 20.07 3.03 -10.25
N GLU A 114 20.96 2.08 -10.52
CA GLU A 114 21.53 1.21 -9.50
C GLU A 114 22.36 2.02 -8.47
N ALA A 115 23.12 3.02 -8.91
CA ALA A 115 23.89 3.89 -8.02
C ALA A 115 22.97 4.76 -7.15
N GLU A 116 21.93 5.36 -7.72
CA GLU A 116 20.92 6.14 -6.98
C GLU A 116 20.18 5.27 -5.97
N ASN A 117 19.81 4.04 -6.34
CA ASN A 117 19.15 3.10 -5.43
C ASN A 117 20.06 2.75 -4.24
N ARG A 118 21.35 2.48 -4.49
CA ARG A 118 22.35 2.26 -3.41
C ARG A 118 22.49 3.48 -2.52
N MET A 119 22.51 4.69 -3.08
CA MET A 119 22.56 5.94 -2.33
C MET A 119 21.34 6.09 -1.42
N MET A 120 20.13 5.87 -1.97
CA MET A 120 18.88 5.95 -1.21
C MET A 120 18.84 4.92 -0.08
N GLN A 121 19.29 3.69 -0.32
CA GLN A 121 19.40 2.65 0.71
C GLN A 121 20.35 3.07 1.84
N HIS A 122 21.50 3.67 1.51
CA HIS A 122 22.43 4.19 2.50
C HIS A 122 21.81 5.30 3.34
N THR A 123 21.13 6.26 2.72
CA THR A 123 20.40 7.33 3.43
C THR A 123 19.34 6.77 4.35
N MET A 124 18.58 5.77 3.90
CA MET A 124 17.56 5.11 4.73
C MET A 124 18.19 4.44 5.97
N GLN A 125 19.33 3.76 5.82
CA GLN A 125 20.05 3.15 6.92
C GLN A 125 20.60 4.20 7.90
N ALA A 126 21.15 5.30 7.38
CA ALA A 126 21.64 6.41 8.21
C ALA A 126 20.50 7.01 9.05
N LEU A 127 19.35 7.32 8.44
CA LEU A 127 18.17 7.83 9.15
C LEU A 127 17.63 6.83 10.18
N GLN A 128 17.61 5.53 9.88
CA GLN A 128 17.24 4.51 10.85
C GLN A 128 18.17 4.51 12.06
N SER A 129 19.50 4.62 11.83
CA SER A 129 20.48 4.70 12.91
C SER A 129 20.30 5.97 13.77
N GLU A 130 19.98 7.12 13.14
CA GLU A 130 19.68 8.36 13.86
C GLU A 130 18.42 8.22 14.71
N LEU A 131 17.36 7.60 14.18
CA LEU A 131 16.14 7.33 14.96
C LEU A 131 16.43 6.46 16.18
N ASP A 132 17.25 5.42 16.03
CA ASP A 132 17.60 4.54 17.14
C ASP A 132 18.52 5.23 18.16
N ASN A 133 19.44 6.08 17.70
CA ASN A 133 20.26 6.94 18.58
C ASN A 133 19.39 7.93 19.36
N LEU A 134 18.47 8.64 18.70
CA LEU A 134 17.55 9.57 19.33
C LEU A 134 16.63 8.87 20.33
N ARG A 135 16.15 7.66 20.01
CA ARG A 135 15.37 6.84 20.96
C ARG A 135 16.21 6.48 22.18
N ALA A 136 17.45 6.01 21.99
CA ALA A 136 18.33 5.67 23.09
C ALA A 136 18.64 6.88 23.99
N ASP A 137 18.84 8.05 23.40
CA ASP A 137 19.12 9.27 24.16
C ASP A 137 17.89 9.85 24.83
N ASN A 138 16.70 9.76 24.21
CA ASN A 138 15.43 10.10 24.87
C ASN A 138 15.21 9.23 26.11
N ILE A 139 15.50 7.92 26.03
CA ILE A 139 15.39 7.01 27.18
C ILE A 139 16.37 7.44 28.28
N LYS A 140 17.64 7.71 27.96
CA LYS A 140 18.62 8.18 28.97
C LYS A 140 18.22 9.52 29.57
N LEU A 141 17.66 10.44 28.79
CA LEU A 141 17.19 11.73 29.28
C LEU A 141 16.02 11.54 30.23
N TYR A 142 15.09 10.65 29.89
CA TYR A 142 14.00 10.26 30.76
C TYR A 142 14.49 9.63 32.08
N GLU A 143 15.47 8.72 32.03
CA GLU A 143 16.12 8.17 33.23
C GLU A 143 16.70 9.28 34.13
N LYS A 144 17.36 10.29 33.54
CA LYS A 144 17.88 11.45 34.29
C LYS A 144 16.78 12.31 34.90
N ILE A 145 15.71 12.59 34.15
CA ILE A 145 14.55 13.36 34.64
C ILE A 145 13.91 12.62 35.82
N LYS A 146 13.65 11.32 35.66
CA LYS A 146 13.08 10.48 36.73
C LYS A 146 14.01 10.41 37.94
N PHE A 147 15.32 10.30 37.74
CA PHE A 147 16.30 10.34 38.84
C PHE A 147 16.22 11.67 39.60
N LEU A 148 16.16 12.80 38.89
CA LEU A 148 15.99 14.13 39.51
C LEU A 148 14.63 14.31 40.18
N GLN A 149 13.56 13.72 39.64
CA GLN A 149 12.21 13.74 40.20
C GLN A 149 12.06 12.80 41.41
N SER A 150 12.86 11.74 41.49
CA SER A 150 12.90 10.82 42.63
C SER A 150 13.57 11.41 43.87
N TYR A 151 14.21 12.60 43.77
CA TYR A 151 14.55 13.38 44.94
C TYR A 151 13.26 13.91 45.59
N PRO A 152 12.99 13.57 46.86
CA PRO A 152 11.74 13.93 47.53
C PRO A 152 11.73 15.43 47.76
N GLY A 153 11.06 16.18 46.88
CA GLY A 153 10.96 17.64 47.04
C GLY A 153 10.21 18.42 45.96
N ARG A 154 9.94 17.88 44.77
CA ARG A 154 9.20 18.63 43.74
C ARG A 154 8.25 17.77 42.90
N GLY A 155 6.96 18.08 43.03
CA GLY A 155 6.05 18.17 41.89
C GLY A 155 5.35 16.88 41.48
N SER A 156 4.18 16.65 42.08
CA SER A 156 3.13 15.75 41.62
C SER A 156 2.68 16.08 40.19
N GLY A 157 2.68 15.10 39.30
CA GLY A 157 2.12 15.20 37.95
C GLY A 157 2.53 14.01 37.08
N SER A 158 1.98 12.83 37.37
CA SER A 158 2.21 11.61 36.58
C SER A 158 1.68 11.81 35.15
N ASP A 159 2.59 12.04 34.20
CA ASP A 159 2.30 12.18 32.78
C ASP A 159 2.24 10.79 32.10
N ASP A 160 1.31 10.56 31.16
CA ASP A 160 1.12 9.26 30.49
C ASP A 160 2.39 8.81 29.74
N THR A 161 3.21 9.77 29.33
CA THR A 161 4.54 9.53 28.74
C THR A 161 5.51 8.90 29.73
N GLU A 162 5.45 9.31 31.00
CA GLU A 162 6.24 8.77 32.10
C GLU A 162 5.90 7.29 32.33
N LEU A 163 4.63 6.92 32.26
CA LEU A 163 4.17 5.54 32.40
C LEU A 163 4.67 4.62 31.26
N ARG A 164 4.75 5.16 30.04
CA ARG A 164 5.24 4.43 28.85
C ARG A 164 6.73 4.12 28.93
N TYR A 165 7.53 5.12 29.29
CA TYR A 165 8.97 4.95 29.41
C TYR A 165 9.37 4.18 30.67
N SER A 166 8.61 4.31 31.78
CA SER A 166 8.82 3.50 32.99
C SER A 166 8.61 2.01 32.73
N THR A 167 7.54 1.65 32.01
CA THR A 167 7.25 0.26 31.62
C THR A 167 8.38 -0.31 30.75
N GLN A 168 8.93 0.51 29.83
CA GLN A 168 10.04 0.10 28.95
C GLN A 168 11.38 -0.07 29.69
N TYR A 169 11.60 0.70 30.76
CA TYR A 169 12.75 0.60 31.64
C TYR A 169 12.69 -0.65 32.53
N GLU A 170 11.54 -0.91 33.17
CA GLU A 170 11.31 -2.12 33.98
C GLU A 170 11.42 -3.40 33.13
N GLU A 171 10.97 -3.36 31.88
CA GLU A 171 11.09 -4.47 30.94
C GLU A 171 12.56 -4.81 30.60
N ARG A 172 13.46 -3.81 30.62
CA ARG A 172 14.90 -4.02 30.42
C ARG A 172 15.67 -4.41 31.69
N LEU A 173 15.18 -4.02 32.86
CA LEU A 173 15.82 -4.30 34.14
C LEU A 173 15.57 -5.71 34.66
N ASP A 174 14.48 -6.37 34.24
CA ASP A 174 14.14 -7.70 34.74
C ASP A 174 14.64 -8.81 33.78
N PRO A 175 15.83 -9.42 34.05
CA PRO A 175 16.38 -10.47 33.20
C PRO A 175 15.44 -11.68 33.08
N PHE A 176 14.54 -11.90 34.04
CA PHE A 176 13.56 -12.99 34.02
C PHE A 176 12.33 -12.68 33.17
N ALA A 177 11.97 -11.42 32.93
CA ALA A 177 10.89 -11.05 32.02
C ALA A 177 11.23 -11.41 30.57
N SER A 178 12.49 -11.18 30.16
CA SER A 178 12.97 -11.55 28.82
C SER A 178 13.03 -13.07 28.60
N PHE A 179 13.43 -13.82 29.64
CA PHE A 179 13.50 -15.27 29.61
C PHE A 179 12.11 -15.91 29.63
N SER A 180 11.22 -15.47 30.52
CA SER A 180 9.85 -15.95 30.60
C SER A 180 9.05 -15.67 29.32
N ARG A 181 9.26 -14.51 28.67
CA ARG A 181 8.70 -14.21 27.34
C ARG A 181 9.23 -15.16 26.26
N LYS A 182 10.54 -15.40 26.20
CA LYS A 182 11.15 -16.34 25.24
C LYS A 182 10.67 -17.78 25.48
N GLU A 183 10.51 -18.22 26.72
CA GLU A 183 9.98 -19.54 27.06
C GLU A 183 8.50 -19.67 26.70
N ARG A 184 7.69 -18.63 26.99
CA ARG A 184 6.27 -18.57 26.62
C ARG A 184 6.08 -18.55 25.11
N GLN A 185 6.95 -17.86 24.37
CA GLN A 185 6.95 -17.83 22.91
C GLN A 185 7.37 -19.17 22.30
N ARG A 186 8.34 -19.89 22.88
CA ARG A 186 8.69 -21.26 22.47
C ARG A 186 7.54 -22.25 22.70
N LYS A 187 6.86 -22.17 23.85
CA LYS A 187 5.65 -22.97 24.14
C LYS A 187 4.48 -22.61 23.21
N TYR A 188 4.32 -21.33 22.87
CA TYR A 188 3.31 -20.89 21.90
C TYR A 188 3.63 -21.40 20.49
N LEU A 189 4.91 -21.41 20.09
CA LEU A 189 5.35 -21.94 18.80
C LEU A 189 5.23 -23.47 18.71
N SER A 190 5.37 -24.20 19.81
CA SER A 190 5.18 -25.66 19.86
C SER A 190 3.71 -26.11 19.89
N LEU A 191 2.74 -25.19 19.95
CA LEU A 191 1.32 -25.51 19.88
C LEU A 191 0.80 -25.60 18.43
N SER A 192 -0.16 -26.51 18.24
CA SER A 192 -0.74 -26.91 16.95
C SER A 192 -1.14 -25.70 16.08
N PRO A 193 -0.84 -25.71 14.77
CA PRO A 193 -1.21 -24.62 13.84
C PRO A 193 -2.70 -24.26 13.88
N TRP A 194 -3.57 -25.24 14.17
CA TRP A 194 -5.02 -25.06 14.27
C TRP A 194 -5.48 -24.34 15.55
N ASP A 195 -4.77 -24.54 16.68
CA ASP A 195 -5.02 -23.77 17.91
C ASP A 195 -4.61 -22.31 17.74
N LYS A 196 -3.53 -22.05 17.01
CA LYS A 196 -3.09 -20.67 16.68
C LYS A 196 -4.10 -19.95 15.81
N ALA A 197 -4.66 -20.62 14.81
CA ALA A 197 -5.66 -20.04 13.92
C ALA A 197 -6.96 -19.69 14.66
N THR A 198 -7.43 -20.57 15.55
CA THR A 198 -8.62 -20.35 16.38
C THR A 198 -8.39 -19.20 17.37
N LEU A 199 -7.21 -19.14 18.00
CA LEU A 199 -6.83 -18.05 18.90
C LEU A 199 -6.62 -16.72 18.17
N SER A 200 -6.09 -16.72 16.94
CA SER A 200 -5.97 -15.51 16.12
C SER A 200 -7.33 -15.03 15.64
N MET A 201 -8.24 -15.94 15.27
CA MET A 201 -9.61 -15.60 14.88
C MET A 201 -10.36 -14.99 16.07
N GLY A 202 -10.25 -15.60 17.26
CA GLY A 202 -10.84 -15.07 18.49
C GLY A 202 -10.26 -13.72 18.90
N ARG A 203 -8.94 -13.52 18.80
CA ARG A 203 -8.30 -12.22 19.05
C ARG A 203 -8.67 -11.17 18.02
N PHE A 204 -8.79 -11.53 16.75
CA PHE A 204 -9.20 -10.61 15.69
C PHE A 204 -10.62 -10.07 15.94
N ILE A 205 -11.53 -10.95 16.39
CA ILE A 205 -12.90 -10.59 16.77
C ILE A 205 -12.91 -9.71 18.04
N LEU A 206 -12.08 -9.99 19.05
CA LEU A 206 -12.05 -9.21 20.30
C LEU A 206 -11.26 -7.89 20.21
N SER A 207 -10.23 -7.84 19.36
CA SER A 207 -9.28 -6.73 19.24
C SER A 207 -9.81 -5.59 18.37
N ASN A 208 -10.73 -5.87 17.44
CA ASN A 208 -11.24 -4.86 16.54
C ASN A 208 -12.59 -4.30 17.02
N LYS A 209 -12.69 -2.98 17.18
CA LYS A 209 -13.90 -2.28 17.62
C LYS A 209 -15.08 -2.56 16.68
N THR A 210 -14.83 -2.67 15.37
CA THR A 210 -15.85 -2.98 14.36
C THR A 210 -16.34 -4.43 14.47
N ALA A 211 -15.44 -5.39 14.71
CA ALA A 211 -15.81 -6.80 14.85
C ALA A 211 -16.69 -7.04 16.08
N ARG A 212 -16.40 -6.33 17.19
CA ARG A 212 -17.24 -6.35 18.40
C ARG A 212 -18.66 -5.85 18.13
N THR A 213 -18.79 -4.75 17.38
CA THR A 213 -20.09 -4.20 16.98
C THR A 213 -20.86 -5.17 16.09
N ILE A 214 -20.22 -5.80 15.11
CA ILE A 214 -20.85 -6.80 14.23
C ILE A 214 -21.33 -8.01 15.02
N ALA A 215 -20.51 -8.54 15.93
CA ALA A 215 -20.89 -9.68 16.78
C ALA A 215 -22.09 -9.36 17.68
N PHE A 216 -22.12 -8.15 18.27
CA PHE A 216 -23.27 -7.70 19.06
C PHE A 216 -24.56 -7.70 18.22
N PHE A 217 -24.55 -7.08 17.05
CA PHE A 217 -25.71 -7.08 16.15
C PHE A 217 -26.11 -8.48 15.69
N TYR A 218 -25.14 -9.34 15.39
CA TYR A 218 -25.40 -10.74 15.01
C TYR A 218 -26.13 -11.50 16.12
N THR A 219 -25.65 -11.39 17.37
CA THR A 219 -26.30 -12.03 18.52
C THR A 219 -27.69 -11.47 18.76
N LEU A 220 -27.88 -10.16 18.68
CA LEU A 220 -29.19 -9.51 18.84
C LEU A 220 -30.17 -9.97 17.76
N PHE A 221 -29.74 -10.01 16.50
CA PHE A 221 -30.55 -10.48 15.38
C PHE A 221 -30.96 -11.94 15.56
N LEU A 222 -30.03 -12.80 15.99
CA LEU A 222 -30.33 -14.21 16.27
C LEU A 222 -31.38 -14.33 17.39
N HIS A 223 -31.24 -13.57 18.48
CA HIS A 223 -32.22 -13.55 19.56
C HIS A 223 -33.58 -13.07 19.06
N CYS A 224 -33.64 -11.97 18.30
CA CYS A 224 -34.87 -11.51 17.65
C CYS A 224 -35.52 -12.61 16.80
N LEU A 225 -34.72 -13.34 16.01
CA LEU A 225 -35.21 -14.45 15.19
C LEU A 225 -35.80 -15.57 16.04
N VAL A 226 -35.11 -15.99 17.10
CA VAL A 226 -35.60 -17.03 18.01
C VAL A 226 -36.89 -16.58 18.69
N PHE A 227 -36.95 -15.34 19.18
CA PHE A 227 -38.17 -14.79 19.77
C PHE A 227 -39.32 -14.73 18.75
N LEU A 228 -39.06 -14.37 17.48
CA LEU A 228 -40.07 -14.37 16.44
C LEU A 228 -40.59 -15.77 16.12
N VAL A 229 -39.71 -16.77 16.07
CA VAL A 229 -40.09 -18.17 15.87
C VAL A 229 -40.93 -18.65 17.04
N LEU A 230 -40.49 -18.42 18.27
CA LEU A 230 -41.22 -18.79 19.48
C LEU A 230 -42.57 -18.07 19.60
N TYR A 231 -42.61 -16.78 19.24
CA TYR A 231 -43.84 -16.00 19.19
C TYR A 231 -44.81 -16.58 18.17
N LYS A 232 -44.33 -16.91 16.96
CA LYS A 232 -45.16 -17.52 15.92
C LYS A 232 -45.68 -18.89 16.33
N THR A 233 -44.85 -19.73 16.95
CA THR A 233 -45.27 -21.06 17.42
C THR A 233 -46.27 -20.93 18.56
N ALA A 234 -46.01 -20.07 19.55
CA ALA A 234 -46.91 -19.85 20.68
C ALA A 234 -48.25 -19.26 20.23
N TRP A 235 -48.23 -18.30 19.30
CA TRP A 235 -49.45 -17.69 18.75
C TRP A 235 -50.25 -18.67 17.89
N SER A 236 -49.58 -19.50 17.08
CA SER A 236 -50.26 -20.56 16.33
C SER A 236 -50.91 -21.59 17.25
N GLU A 237 -50.23 -21.96 18.35
CA GLU A 237 -50.76 -22.90 19.32
C GLU A 237 -51.93 -22.31 20.12
N SER A 238 -51.84 -21.04 20.53
CA SER A 238 -52.92 -20.36 21.24
C SER A 238 -54.18 -20.24 20.38
N VAL A 239 -54.04 -19.85 19.11
CA VAL A 239 -55.18 -19.78 18.17
C VAL A 239 -55.83 -21.15 17.97
N GLY A 240 -55.03 -22.23 17.91
CA GLY A 240 -55.55 -23.60 17.84
C GLY A 240 -56.35 -24.00 19.08
N ARG A 241 -55.82 -23.70 20.27
CA ARG A 241 -56.50 -23.95 21.55
C ARG A 241 -57.80 -23.16 21.70
N ASP A 242 -57.79 -21.89 21.30
CA ASP A 242 -58.97 -21.01 21.37
C ASP A 242 -60.06 -21.49 20.41
N CYS A 243 -59.70 -21.98 19.21
CA CYS A 243 -60.66 -22.59 18.27
C CYS A 243 -61.28 -23.88 18.84
N ALA A 244 -60.47 -24.76 19.44
CA ALA A 244 -60.95 -25.99 20.07
C ALA A 244 -61.87 -25.69 21.27
N ALA A 245 -61.49 -24.72 22.12
CA ALA A 245 -62.32 -24.27 23.24
C ALA A 245 -63.65 -23.66 22.76
N PHE A 246 -63.63 -22.85 21.70
CA PHE A 246 -64.83 -22.29 21.10
C PHE A 246 -65.73 -23.37 20.49
N CYS A 247 -65.16 -24.37 19.82
CA CYS A 247 -65.91 -25.50 19.26
C CYS A 247 -66.57 -26.34 20.36
N ALA A 248 -65.83 -26.66 21.43
CA ALA A 248 -66.35 -27.40 22.59
C ALA A 248 -67.48 -26.63 23.29
N LYS A 249 -67.31 -25.32 23.49
CA LYS A 249 -68.35 -24.46 24.06
C LYS A 249 -69.61 -24.44 23.19
N LYS A 250 -69.45 -24.25 21.88
CA LYS A 250 -70.58 -24.23 20.95
C LYS A 250 -71.33 -25.57 20.90
N TYR A 251 -70.61 -26.68 21.00
CA TYR A 251 -71.20 -28.02 21.10
C TYR A 251 -71.98 -28.20 22.41
N ALA A 252 -71.41 -27.80 23.55
CA ALA A 252 -72.09 -27.86 24.84
C ALA A 252 -73.36 -27.00 24.86
N ASP A 253 -73.29 -25.77 24.33
CA ASP A 253 -74.47 -24.88 24.20
C ASP A 253 -75.55 -25.50 23.28
N HIS A 254 -75.15 -26.17 22.19
CA HIS A 254 -76.08 -26.87 21.30
C HIS A 254 -76.74 -28.07 22.00
N LEU A 255 -75.95 -28.89 22.72
CA LEU A 255 -76.45 -30.04 23.45
C LEU A 255 -77.49 -29.62 24.49
N HIS A 256 -77.17 -28.61 25.31
CA HIS A 256 -78.09 -28.08 26.33
C HIS A 256 -79.37 -27.50 25.71
N LYS A 257 -79.27 -26.81 24.57
CA LYS A 257 -80.44 -26.20 23.92
C LYS A 257 -81.39 -27.23 23.32
N PHE A 258 -80.86 -28.30 22.72
CA PHE A 258 -81.66 -29.24 21.93
C PHE A 258 -81.96 -30.58 22.63
N HIS A 259 -81.15 -31.02 23.58
CA HIS A 259 -81.31 -32.33 24.24
C HIS A 259 -81.82 -32.24 25.68
N GLU A 260 -81.53 -31.17 26.42
CA GLU A 260 -81.94 -31.09 27.84
C GLU A 260 -83.43 -30.77 28.03
N ASN A 261 -84.06 -30.13 27.05
CA ASN A 261 -85.50 -29.87 27.07
C ASN A 261 -86.35 -31.00 26.46
N GLY A 262 -85.73 -32.05 25.92
CA GLY A 262 -86.42 -33.16 25.24
C GLY A 262 -86.65 -34.41 26.10
N GLU A 263 -85.90 -34.58 27.20
CA GLU A 263 -85.89 -35.84 27.99
C GLU A 263 -86.66 -35.77 29.32
N ASN A 264 -87.36 -34.68 29.62
CA ASN A 264 -88.24 -34.60 30.80
C ASN A 264 -89.68 -35.07 30.53
N GLY A 265 -89.92 -35.79 29.42
CA GLY A 265 -91.26 -36.15 28.95
C GLY A 265 -91.82 -37.50 29.40
N ASP A 266 -91.04 -38.59 29.37
CA ASP A 266 -91.63 -39.94 29.41
C ASP A 266 -90.87 -40.91 30.35
N MET A 267 -90.78 -40.57 31.64
CA MET A 267 -90.25 -41.52 32.65
C MET A 267 -91.14 -41.66 33.88
N TRP A 268 -92.46 -41.48 33.71
CA TRP A 268 -93.48 -41.88 34.68
C TRP A 268 -94.71 -42.45 33.95
N GLN A 269 -94.60 -43.70 33.48
CA GLN A 269 -95.74 -44.60 33.28
C GLN A 269 -95.46 -45.92 34.00
#